data_AF-A0A840BZL4-F1
#
_entry.id   AF-A0A840BZL4-F1
#
_cell.length_a   1.000
_cell.length_b   1.000
_cell.length_c   1.000
_cell.angle_alpha   90.00
_cell.angle_beta   90.00
_cell.angle_gamma   90.00
#
_symmetry.space_group_name_H-M   'P 1'
#
loop_
_entity.id
_entity.type
_entity.pdbx_description
1 polymer ?
#
loop_
_entity_poly.entity_id
_entity_poly.type
_entity_poly.pdbx_seq_one_letter_code
_entity_poly.pdbx_strand_id
1 'polypeptide(L)'
;MSAKPNSKQAPAAGAEKAQKPAEAIGPTKPEGLHVIVSAVAKEGRRRAGIDFAHAGTPLALDDLTEAQWEAILADPQLTVRPAKNPDPDED
;
A
#
# COMPACT_ATOMS: atom_id res chain seq x y z
N MET A 1 52.36 -5.05 19.45
CA MET A 1 51.26 -5.59 18.63
C MET A 1 50.00 -5.54 19.48
N SER A 2 49.11 -4.57 19.27
CA SER A 2 47.84 -4.46 19.99
C SER A 2 46.77 -3.94 19.04
N ALA A 3 45.66 -4.67 19.00
CA ALA A 3 44.66 -4.67 17.93
C ALA A 3 43.78 -3.40 17.88
N LYS A 4 43.57 -2.92 16.65
CA LYS A 4 42.37 -2.24 16.13
C LYS A 4 42.17 -2.81 14.71
N PRO A 5 40.95 -2.91 14.14
CA PRO A 5 39.70 -2.22 14.53
C PRO A 5 38.47 -3.16 14.59
N ASN A 6 37.38 -2.75 15.24
CA ASN A 6 36.07 -3.30 14.88
C ASN A 6 35.07 -2.16 14.69
N SER A 7 35.17 -1.53 13.53
CA SER A 7 34.06 -0.81 12.92
C SER A 7 33.00 -1.84 12.53
N LYS A 8 31.84 -1.84 13.18
CA LYS A 8 30.64 -2.41 12.56
C LYS A 8 29.35 -1.79 13.10
N GLN A 9 28.81 -0.92 12.25
CA GLN A 9 27.38 -0.67 11.99
C GLN A 9 26.54 0.07 13.03
N ALA A 10 26.29 1.34 12.71
CA ALA A 10 24.94 1.91 12.70
C ALA A 10 24.52 2.11 11.22
N PRO A 11 23.28 2.46 10.88
CA PRO A 11 21.96 2.02 11.35
C PRO A 11 21.05 1.60 10.16
N ALA A 12 19.81 1.19 10.47
CA ALA A 12 18.63 1.19 9.59
C ALA A 12 18.56 0.18 8.41
N ALA A 13 17.32 -0.03 7.95
CA ALA A 13 16.91 -0.86 6.82
C ALA A 13 16.90 -2.38 7.06
N GLY A 14 15.95 -2.83 7.88
CA GLY A 14 15.68 -4.25 8.10
C GLY A 14 14.19 -4.55 8.25
N ALA A 15 13.34 -3.88 7.48
CA ALA A 15 11.95 -4.29 7.27
C ALA A 15 11.53 -3.94 5.85
N GLU A 16 12.39 -4.24 4.88
CA GLU A 16 11.97 -4.46 3.50
C GLU A 16 11.24 -5.80 3.49
N LYS A 17 10.01 -5.81 4.03
CA LYS A 17 9.04 -6.80 3.61
C LYS A 17 8.88 -6.55 2.13
N ALA A 18 9.35 -7.50 1.34
CA ALA A 18 9.09 -7.65 -0.08
C ALA A 18 7.59 -7.50 -0.34
N GLN A 19 7.14 -6.25 -0.47
CA GLN A 19 5.92 -5.92 -1.15
C GLN A 19 6.26 -6.18 -2.61
N LYS A 20 5.72 -7.28 -3.14
CA LYS A 20 5.59 -7.46 -4.59
C LYS A 20 5.29 -6.08 -5.20
N PRO A 21 5.99 -5.66 -6.27
CA PRO A 21 5.75 -4.36 -6.87
C PRO A 21 4.24 -4.24 -6.99
N ALA A 22 3.66 -3.27 -6.28
CA ALA A 22 2.28 -2.93 -6.49
C ALA A 22 2.19 -2.71 -7.99
N GLU A 23 1.37 -3.51 -8.70
CA GLU A 23 0.92 -3.12 -10.03
C GLU A 23 0.55 -1.66 -9.88
N ALA A 24 1.36 -0.80 -10.50
CA ALA A 24 1.30 0.63 -10.28
C ALA A 24 -0.02 1.05 -10.92
N ILE A 25 -1.08 1.08 -10.11
CA ILE A 25 -2.31 1.76 -10.43
C ILE A 25 -1.82 3.19 -10.66
N GLY A 26 -1.78 3.59 -11.92
CA GLY A 26 -1.17 4.85 -12.31
C GLY A 26 -1.82 6.03 -11.56
N PRO A 27 -1.28 7.24 -11.70
CA PRO A 27 -1.94 8.44 -11.14
C PRO A 27 -3.39 8.59 -11.63
N THR A 28 -3.70 8.00 -12.78
CA THR A 28 -5.04 7.97 -13.37
C THR A 28 -5.92 6.94 -12.66
N LYS A 29 -7.03 7.38 -12.09
CA LYS A 29 -8.08 6.55 -11.50
C LYS A 29 -8.73 5.68 -12.61
N PRO A 30 -8.50 4.35 -12.68
CA PRO A 30 -9.24 3.52 -13.62
C PRO A 30 -10.72 3.50 -13.24
N GLU A 31 -11.60 3.87 -14.18
CA GLU A 31 -13.05 3.83 -13.97
C GLU A 31 -13.54 2.38 -13.80
N GLY A 32 -14.50 2.16 -12.89
CA GLY A 32 -15.12 0.85 -12.67
C GLY A 32 -14.24 -0.20 -11.97
N LEU A 33 -13.05 0.16 -11.49
CA LEU A 33 -12.17 -0.79 -10.80
C LEU A 33 -12.43 -0.80 -9.28
N HIS A 34 -12.45 -2.00 -8.71
CA HIS A 34 -12.32 -2.19 -7.27
C HIS A 34 -10.84 -2.25 -6.91
N VAL A 35 -10.45 -1.55 -5.84
CA VAL A 35 -9.11 -1.59 -5.26
C VAL A 35 -9.18 -2.09 -3.83
N ILE A 36 -8.14 -2.78 -3.39
CA ILE A 36 -7.92 -3.11 -1.98
C ILE A 36 -6.86 -2.15 -1.48
N VAL A 37 -7.24 -1.29 -0.54
CA VAL A 37 -6.32 -0.41 0.16
C VAL A 37 -6.01 -1.02 1.52
N SER A 38 -4.75 -1.37 1.76
CA SER A 38 -4.29 -1.94 3.02
C SER A 38 -3.38 -0.95 3.75
N ALA A 39 -3.55 -0.82 5.06
CA ALA A 39 -2.59 -0.10 5.89
C ALA A 39 -1.33 -0.95 6.13
N VAL A 40 -0.14 -0.34 6.06
CA VAL A 40 1.13 -1.02 6.38
C VAL A 40 1.18 -1.38 7.87
N ALA A 41 0.65 -0.50 8.73
CA ALA A 41 0.56 -0.71 10.17
C ALA A 41 -0.57 -1.68 10.54
N LYS A 42 -0.35 -2.51 11.58
CA LYS A 42 -1.34 -3.49 12.06
C LYS A 42 -2.57 -2.87 12.71
N GLU A 43 -2.44 -1.66 13.26
CA GLU A 43 -3.53 -0.92 13.90
C GLU A 43 -4.54 -0.34 12.88
N GLY A 44 -4.22 -0.43 11.59
CA GLY A 44 -4.96 0.27 10.54
C GLY A 44 -4.55 1.73 10.43
N ARG A 45 -5.20 2.46 9.52
CA ARG A 45 -4.94 3.88 9.32
C ARG A 45 -6.18 4.58 8.78
N ARG A 46 -6.46 5.78 9.27
CA ARG A 46 -7.55 6.61 8.77
C ARG A 46 -7.03 7.67 7.81
N ARG A 47 -7.59 7.74 6.60
CA ARG A 47 -7.24 8.75 5.59
C ARG A 47 -8.45 9.12 4.74
N ALA A 48 -8.56 10.38 4.35
CA ALA A 48 -9.64 10.86 3.49
C ALA A 48 -11.07 10.57 4.02
N GLY A 49 -11.21 10.40 5.34
CA GLY A 49 -12.46 10.04 6.02
C GLY A 49 -12.71 8.53 6.15
N ILE A 50 -11.86 7.68 5.57
CA ILE A 50 -12.02 6.23 5.50
C ILE A 50 -11.01 5.53 6.41
N ASP A 51 -11.45 4.48 7.09
CA ASP A 51 -10.63 3.64 7.96
C ASP A 51 -10.12 2.41 7.19
N PHE A 52 -8.80 2.35 7.01
CA PHE A 52 -8.11 1.28 6.29
C PHE A 52 -7.56 0.24 7.24
N ALA A 53 -8.00 -1.00 7.08
CA ALA A 53 -7.49 -2.11 7.87
C ALA A 53 -6.16 -2.62 7.31
N HIS A 54 -5.35 -3.24 8.18
CA HIS A 54 -4.15 -3.96 7.74
C HIS A 54 -4.48 -5.13 6.79
N ALA A 55 -5.64 -5.77 7.01
CA ALA A 55 -6.13 -6.87 6.18
C ALA A 55 -6.45 -6.43 4.74
N GLY A 56 -6.63 -5.13 4.50
CA GLY A 56 -7.14 -4.58 3.26
C GLY A 56 -8.61 -4.25 3.34
N THR A 57 -8.94 -3.03 2.92
CA THR A 57 -10.31 -2.54 2.78
C THR A 57 -10.63 -2.48 1.29
N PRO A 58 -11.61 -3.26 0.80
CA PRO A 58 -12.07 -3.15 -0.57
C PRO A 58 -12.83 -1.83 -0.74
N LEU A 59 -12.47 -1.07 -1.78
CA LEU A 59 -13.11 0.18 -2.15
C LEU A 59 -13.37 0.18 -3.65
N ALA A 60 -14.57 0.57 -4.03
CA ALA A 60 -14.85 0.96 -5.40
C ALA A 60 -14.16 2.31 -5.65
N LEU A 61 -13.35 2.40 -6.71
CA LEU A 61 -12.80 3.69 -7.08
C LEU A 61 -13.93 4.68 -7.40
N ASP A 62 -15.03 4.24 -8.00
CA ASP A 62 -16.19 5.09 -8.32
C ASP A 62 -16.71 5.90 -7.13
N ASP A 63 -16.69 5.29 -5.93
CA ASP A 63 -17.13 5.90 -4.67
C ASP A 63 -16.14 6.95 -4.11
N LEU A 64 -14.88 6.92 -4.57
CA LEU A 64 -13.84 7.86 -4.16
C LEU A 64 -13.80 9.09 -5.07
N THR A 65 -13.82 10.27 -4.49
CA THR A 65 -13.48 11.50 -5.22
C THR A 65 -12.00 11.52 -5.61
N GLU A 66 -11.62 12.28 -6.64
CA GLU A 66 -10.21 12.45 -7.04
C GLU A 66 -9.33 12.92 -5.88
N ALA A 67 -9.81 13.89 -5.09
CA ALA A 67 -9.08 14.38 -3.93
C ALA A 67 -8.86 13.30 -2.85
N GLN A 68 -9.82 12.39 -2.65
CA GLN A 68 -9.65 11.27 -1.72
C GLN A 68 -8.66 10.24 -2.27
N TRP A 69 -8.71 9.96 -3.57
CA TRP A 69 -7.77 9.08 -4.25
C TRP A 69 -6.33 9.61 -4.14
N GLU A 70 -6.11 10.89 -4.44
CA GLU A 70 -4.81 11.54 -4.26
C GLU A 70 -4.36 11.50 -2.80
N ALA A 71 -5.27 11.72 -1.84
CA ALA A 71 -4.94 11.67 -0.42
C ALA A 71 -4.54 10.26 0.07
N ILE A 72 -5.06 9.21 -0.58
CA ILE A 72 -4.69 7.80 -0.33
C ILE A 72 -3.33 7.50 -0.96
N LEU A 73 -3.11 7.89 -2.22
CA LEU A 73 -1.84 7.69 -2.93
C LEU A 73 -0.69 8.48 -2.32
N ALA A 74 -0.97 9.68 -1.78
CA ALA A 74 0.01 10.51 -1.09
C ALA A 74 0.40 9.97 0.29
N ASP A 75 -0.31 8.94 0.80
CA ASP A 75 -0.02 8.37 2.12
C ASP A 75 0.93 7.16 1.99
N PRO A 76 2.21 7.29 2.40
CA PRO A 76 3.18 6.21 2.26
C PRO A 76 2.92 5.02 3.22
N GLN A 77 1.96 5.15 4.13
CA GLN A 77 1.57 4.09 5.06
C GLN A 77 0.34 3.32 4.57
N LEU A 78 -0.19 3.66 3.40
CA LEU A 78 -1.21 2.91 2.69
C LEU A 78 -0.60 2.25 1.45
N THR A 79 -1.07 1.04 1.17
CA THR A 79 -0.73 0.31 -0.05
C THR A 79 -2.00 0.04 -0.80
N VAL A 80 -2.06 0.44 -2.07
CA VAL A 80 -3.20 0.14 -2.93
C VAL A 80 -2.84 -1.01 -3.85
N ARG A 81 -3.77 -1.95 -4.00
CA ARG A 81 -3.67 -3.04 -4.97
C ARG A 81 -4.98 -3.12 -5.75
N PRO A 82 -4.96 -3.53 -7.03
CA PRO A 82 -6.20 -3.90 -7.70
C PRO A 82 -6.87 -5.01 -6.90
N ALA A 83 -8.15 -4.83 -6.56
CA ALA A 83 -8.96 -5.95 -6.14
C ALA A 83 -9.06 -6.82 -7.39
N LYS A 84 -8.52 -8.04 -7.35
CA LYS A 84 -8.72 -8.98 -8.44
C LYS A 84 -10.24 -9.16 -8.55
N ASN A 85 -10.86 -8.51 -9.54
CA ASN A 85 -12.16 -8.97 -10.00
C ASN A 85 -11.96 -10.47 -10.27
N PRO A 86 -12.87 -11.34 -9.83
CA PRO A 86 -12.85 -12.68 -10.37
C PRO A 86 -12.89 -12.50 -11.89
N ASP A 87 -11.84 -12.93 -12.59
CA ASP A 87 -11.91 -13.16 -14.02
C ASP A 87 -13.24 -13.90 -14.26
N PRO A 88 -14.14 -13.40 -15.12
CA PRO A 88 -15.36 -14.13 -15.50
C PRO A 88 -15.06 -15.35 -16.40
N ASP A 89 -13.85 -15.90 -16.34
CA ASP A 89 -13.35 -16.96 -17.20
C ASP A 89 -12.73 -18.08 -16.35
N GLU A 90 -13.59 -18.87 -15.68
CA GLU A 90 -13.36 -20.32 -15.53
C GLU A 90 -14.72 -21.07 -15.59
N ASP A 91 -14.97 -21.60 -16.80
CA ASP A 91 -15.91 -22.64 -17.28
C ASP A 91 -17.44 -22.39 -17.35
#